data_AF-A0A849IF68-F1
#
_entry.id   AF-A0A849IF68-F1
#
_cell.length_a   1.000
_cell.length_b   1.000
_cell.length_c   1.000
_cell.angle_alpha   90.00
_cell.angle_beta   90.00
_cell.angle_gamma   90.00
#
_symmetry.space_group_name_H-M   'P 1'
#
loop_
_entity.id
_entity.type
_entity.pdbx_description
1 polymer ?
#
loop_
_entity_poly.entity_id
_entity_poly.type
_entity_poly.pdbx_seq_one_letter_code
_entity_poly.pdbx_strand_id
1 'polypeptide(L)'
;MRANGNIELVTVYEVSKILNSSLDLEKTLHDVLNVLSSHLQMLRGMVALLQEDGDLQVIAATGMKREAILQGRFQPGEGVMGNILKNCVPAVIPDISKEALFLNRTGSRDTREGAVISFIGVPIKAGRNCIGILSFDREKPEAPQRFGQDVQFLSMVANLIGQTVRLHQMVAQDRENLLQEKMRLQQELSSKYSIDNVIGQSKIMQSVFAEVHQVAPSKSTVLLRGESGTGKEAIARAIHHLSPRRDKPFVKVNCAALSETLLESELFGHERGSFTGASQERKGRFELANGGTLFLDEIGDVSAAFQVKLLRVLQEREFERVGGTKTIKVDVRLVAATNRNLEEAVACGEFREDLYYRINVVAIFLPPLRERREDVPLLAEHFLQQANEENGKRLKFAPDAMQALCNCQWPGNVRELGNCIERIVATTQSGTVRKKDLLCEREMCFSSIMFQQQRKSIYPVVAAKPAPPPAREAEAGPHELEEAGSPQKQQLLEALEKCGWVQAKAARLLGITPRQIGYAIQKYGIVVERY
;
A
#
# COMPACT_ATOMS: atom_id res chain seq x y z
N MET A 1 -5.84 8.37 65.85
CA MET A 1 -6.65 7.42 65.05
C MET A 1 -7.46 8.05 63.90
N ARG A 2 -7.89 9.33 63.93
CA ARG A 2 -8.69 9.94 62.83
C ARG A 2 -7.91 10.37 61.56
N ALA A 3 -6.57 10.43 61.59
CA ALA A 3 -5.78 10.93 60.46
C ALA A 3 -5.48 9.88 59.36
N ASN A 4 -5.29 8.60 59.71
CA ASN A 4 -4.91 7.56 58.74
C ASN A 4 -6.07 7.15 57.79
N GLY A 5 -7.32 7.16 58.27
CA GLY A 5 -8.46 6.76 57.44
C GLY A 5 -8.70 7.67 56.22
N ASN A 6 -8.22 8.91 56.26
CA ASN A 6 -8.35 9.85 55.13
C ASN A 6 -7.32 9.54 54.02
N ILE A 7 -6.12 9.10 54.38
CA ILE A 7 -5.06 8.73 53.42
C ILE A 7 -5.44 7.45 52.66
N GLU A 8 -6.00 6.46 53.35
CA GLU A 8 -6.46 5.21 52.72
C GLU A 8 -7.56 5.47 51.68
N LEU A 9 -8.57 6.28 52.02
CA LEU A 9 -9.64 6.65 51.09
C LEU A 9 -9.12 7.40 49.85
N VAL A 10 -8.24 8.38 50.03
CA VAL A 10 -7.60 9.11 48.93
C VAL A 10 -6.79 8.15 48.04
N THR A 11 -6.07 7.20 48.64
CA THR A 11 -5.27 6.22 47.92
C THR A 11 -6.13 5.29 47.06
N VAL A 12 -7.26 4.78 47.57
CA VAL A 12 -8.18 3.96 46.77
C VAL A 12 -8.74 4.76 45.59
N TYR A 13 -9.08 6.03 45.79
CA TYR A 13 -9.56 6.90 44.71
C TYR A 13 -8.50 7.11 43.62
N GLU A 14 -7.24 7.36 43.98
CA GLU A 14 -6.15 7.48 43.02
C GLU A 14 -5.86 6.19 42.26
N VAL A 15 -5.84 5.06 42.97
CA VAL A 15 -5.70 3.73 42.36
C VAL A 15 -6.80 3.48 41.34
N SER A 16 -8.05 3.80 41.68
CA SER A 16 -9.19 3.69 40.75
C SER A 16 -9.02 4.57 39.49
N LYS A 17 -8.51 5.80 39.65
CA LYS A 17 -8.24 6.69 38.52
C LYS A 17 -7.14 6.13 37.60
N ILE A 18 -6.07 5.59 38.17
CA ILE A 18 -4.97 4.99 37.42
C ILE A 18 -5.45 3.77 36.64
N LEU A 19 -6.18 2.87 37.31
CA LEU A 19 -6.73 1.64 36.71
C LEU A 19 -7.65 1.90 35.50
N ASN A 20 -8.25 3.09 35.41
CA ASN A 20 -9.14 3.48 34.32
C ASN A 20 -8.49 4.39 33.25
N SER A 21 -7.19 4.67 33.36
CA SER A 21 -6.53 5.69 32.52
C SER A 21 -5.94 5.16 31.20
N SER A 22 -5.61 3.87 31.12
CA SER A 22 -4.84 3.30 30.02
C SER A 22 -5.19 1.83 29.76
N LEU A 23 -5.06 1.40 28.50
CA LEU A 23 -5.20 -0.01 28.09
C LEU A 23 -3.91 -0.84 28.27
N ASP A 24 -2.80 -0.21 28.67
CA ASP A 24 -1.53 -0.88 28.98
C ASP A 24 -1.54 -1.39 30.43
N LEU A 25 -1.82 -2.69 30.59
CA LEU A 25 -1.99 -3.31 31.90
C LEU A 25 -0.69 -3.30 32.74
N GLU A 26 0.46 -3.59 32.14
CA GLU A 26 1.74 -3.64 32.87
C GLU A 26 2.08 -2.27 33.47
N LYS A 27 1.98 -1.23 32.64
CA LYS A 27 2.21 0.15 33.07
C LYS A 27 1.23 0.59 34.16
N THR A 28 -0.06 0.33 33.95
CA THR A 28 -1.12 0.70 34.90
C THR A 28 -0.90 0.04 36.26
N LEU A 29 -0.54 -1.25 36.31
CA LEU A 29 -0.27 -1.96 37.56
C LEU A 29 0.99 -1.42 38.27
N HIS A 30 2.02 -1.05 37.50
CA HIS A 30 3.22 -0.44 38.05
C HIS A 30 2.91 0.91 38.73
N ASP A 31 2.09 1.75 38.10
CA ASP A 31 1.66 3.04 38.64
C ASP A 31 0.83 2.86 39.93
N VAL A 32 -0.06 1.85 39.99
CA VAL A 32 -0.79 1.49 41.21
C VAL A 32 0.17 1.12 42.34
N LEU A 33 1.16 0.29 42.08
CA LEU A 33 2.16 -0.10 43.08
C LEU A 33 2.98 1.10 43.59
N ASN A 34 3.27 2.09 42.73
CA ASN A 34 3.98 3.31 43.11
C ASN A 34 3.16 4.18 44.08
N VAL A 35 1.86 4.34 43.80
CA VAL A 35 0.95 5.08 44.69
C VAL A 35 0.84 4.41 46.06
N LEU A 36 0.67 3.08 46.08
CA LEU A 36 0.61 2.31 47.33
C LEU A 36 1.91 2.42 48.15
N SER A 37 3.06 2.41 47.47
CA SER A 37 4.35 2.55 48.13
C SER A 37 4.54 3.94 48.75
N SER A 38 4.19 4.98 48.00
CA SER A 38 4.32 6.38 48.42
C SER A 38 3.40 6.73 49.60
N HIS A 39 2.14 6.32 49.55
CA HIS A 39 1.13 6.76 50.53
C HIS A 39 1.12 5.94 51.82
N LEU A 40 1.50 4.66 51.76
CA LEU A 40 1.37 3.73 52.89
C LEU A 40 2.70 3.20 53.44
N GLN A 41 3.82 3.70 52.89
CA GLN A 41 5.18 3.23 53.21
C GLN A 41 5.32 1.71 53.03
N MET A 42 4.58 1.15 52.08
CA MET A 42 4.69 -0.26 51.70
C MET A 42 5.84 -0.42 50.70
N LEU A 43 6.82 -1.24 51.04
CA LEU A 43 8.01 -1.42 50.21
C LEU A 43 7.85 -2.66 49.34
N ARG A 44 8.61 -2.71 48.25
CA ARG A 44 8.78 -3.95 47.46
C ARG A 44 7.45 -4.56 46.98
N GLY A 45 6.55 -3.71 46.49
CA GLY A 45 5.25 -4.11 45.99
C GLY A 45 5.35 -4.97 44.74
N MET A 46 4.49 -5.99 44.63
CA MET A 46 4.44 -6.88 43.48
C MET A 46 3.00 -7.25 43.13
N VAL A 47 2.71 -7.27 41.83
CA VAL A 47 1.52 -7.88 41.24
C VAL A 47 1.96 -9.05 40.39
N ALA A 48 1.47 -10.24 40.74
CA ALA A 48 1.69 -11.45 39.98
C ALA A 48 0.36 -12.00 39.47
N LEU A 49 0.27 -12.32 38.19
CA LEU A 49 -0.94 -12.81 37.54
C LEU A 49 -0.73 -14.24 37.05
N LEU A 50 -1.80 -15.04 37.13
CA LEU A 50 -1.84 -16.40 36.61
C LEU A 50 -1.74 -16.37 35.08
N GLN A 51 -0.80 -17.14 34.54
CA GLN A 51 -0.61 -17.33 33.10
C GLN A 51 -1.38 -18.55 32.60
N GLU A 52 -1.47 -18.70 31.28
CA GLU A 52 -2.14 -19.86 30.65
C GLU A 52 -1.46 -21.20 30.95
N ASP A 53 -0.14 -21.20 31.21
CA ASP A 53 0.63 -22.38 31.61
C ASP A 53 0.36 -22.83 33.06
N GLY A 54 -0.44 -22.06 33.81
CA GLY A 54 -0.80 -22.32 35.20
C GLY A 54 0.20 -21.76 36.22
N ASP A 55 1.28 -21.15 35.77
CA ASP A 55 2.27 -20.51 36.64
C ASP A 55 1.84 -19.08 37.00
N LEU A 56 2.20 -18.67 38.21
CA LEU A 56 2.06 -17.28 38.65
C LEU A 56 3.30 -16.50 38.23
N GLN A 57 3.13 -15.50 37.38
CA GLN A 57 4.23 -14.64 36.90
C GLN A 57 4.07 -13.21 37.41
N VAL A 58 5.15 -12.61 37.91
CA VAL A 58 5.18 -11.18 38.27
C VAL A 58 5.06 -10.33 37.00
N ILE A 59 4.00 -9.50 36.95
CA ILE A 59 3.71 -8.58 35.84
C ILE A 59 4.23 -7.19 36.17
N ALA A 60 4.10 -6.74 37.42
CA ALA A 60 4.58 -5.44 37.86
C ALA A 60 5.22 -5.54 39.24
N ALA A 61 6.28 -4.77 39.47
CA ALA A 61 6.92 -4.66 40.78
C ALA A 61 7.49 -3.25 41.00
N THR A 62 7.60 -2.83 42.26
CA THR A 62 8.23 -1.57 42.69
C THR A 62 9.30 -1.85 43.74
N GLY A 63 10.35 -1.02 43.79
CA GLY A 63 11.46 -1.20 44.75
C GLY A 63 12.38 -2.40 44.47
N MET A 64 12.44 -2.89 43.22
CA MET A 64 13.30 -4.01 42.79
C MET A 64 13.91 -3.75 41.41
N LYS A 65 15.02 -4.43 41.09
CA LYS A 65 15.64 -4.39 39.74
C LYS A 65 14.79 -5.18 38.74
N ARG A 66 14.80 -4.77 37.46
CA ARG A 66 14.00 -5.38 36.37
C ARG A 66 14.32 -6.86 36.13
N GLU A 67 15.57 -7.26 36.32
CA GLU A 67 16.04 -8.65 36.20
C GLU A 67 15.40 -9.59 37.25
N ALA A 68 15.11 -9.07 38.45
CA ALA A 68 14.46 -9.82 39.52
C ALA A 68 12.97 -10.10 39.22
N ILE A 69 12.33 -9.27 38.39
CA ILE A 69 10.93 -9.43 37.97
C ILE A 69 10.78 -10.65 37.08
N LEU A 70 11.71 -10.84 36.13
CA LEU A 70 11.71 -11.96 35.19
C LEU A 70 11.93 -13.33 35.86
N GLN A 71 12.58 -13.35 37.03
CA GLN A 71 12.82 -14.56 37.82
C GLN A 71 11.63 -14.91 38.75
N GLY A 72 10.64 -14.04 38.87
CA GLY A 72 9.47 -14.21 39.74
C GLY A 72 8.37 -15.10 39.13
N ARG A 73 8.64 -16.40 38.95
CA ARG A 73 7.63 -17.42 38.64
C ARG A 73 7.37 -18.32 39.84
N PHE A 74 6.11 -18.69 40.09
CA PHE A 74 5.72 -19.57 41.21
C PHE A 74 4.63 -20.55 40.78
N GLN A 75 4.71 -21.81 41.24
CA GLN A 75 3.66 -22.79 40.99
C GLN A 75 2.54 -22.73 42.05
N PRO A 76 1.31 -23.16 41.72
CA PRO A 76 0.23 -23.29 42.69
C PRO A 76 0.62 -24.22 43.86
N GLY A 77 0.45 -23.75 45.10
CA GLY A 77 0.85 -24.45 46.32
C GLY A 77 2.35 -24.36 46.67
N GLU A 78 3.16 -23.70 45.85
CA GLU A 78 4.59 -23.53 46.08
C GLU A 78 4.90 -22.31 46.96
N GLY A 79 5.47 -22.55 48.14
CA GLY A 79 5.80 -21.49 49.10
C GLY A 79 4.57 -20.65 49.49
N VAL A 80 4.82 -19.43 49.95
CA VAL A 80 3.76 -18.53 50.46
C VAL A 80 2.86 -18.02 49.33
N MET A 81 3.45 -17.54 48.23
CA MET A 81 2.70 -17.04 47.07
C MET A 81 1.85 -18.14 46.44
N GLY A 82 2.41 -19.33 46.20
CA GLY A 82 1.65 -20.45 45.65
C GLY A 82 0.51 -20.90 46.57
N ASN A 83 0.69 -20.85 47.90
CA ASN A 83 -0.38 -21.18 48.85
C ASN A 83 -1.51 -20.15 48.86
N ILE A 84 -1.21 -18.85 48.73
CA ILE A 84 -2.22 -17.80 48.56
C ILE A 84 -3.02 -18.06 47.29
N LEU A 85 -2.36 -18.38 46.17
CA LEU A 85 -3.02 -18.69 44.90
C LEU A 85 -3.93 -19.92 45.02
N LYS A 86 -3.42 -21.01 45.62
CA LYS A 86 -4.14 -22.28 45.74
C LYS A 86 -5.38 -22.18 46.64
N ASN A 87 -5.25 -21.50 47.78
CA ASN A 87 -6.32 -21.42 48.77
C ASN A 87 -7.20 -20.16 48.62
N CYS A 88 -6.74 -19.16 47.86
CA CYS A 88 -7.43 -17.89 47.65
C CYS A 88 -7.69 -17.11 48.97
N VAL A 89 -6.74 -17.22 49.92
CA VAL A 89 -6.78 -16.60 51.26
C VAL A 89 -5.54 -15.72 51.45
N PRO A 90 -5.67 -14.51 52.04
CA PRO A 90 -4.52 -13.69 52.40
C PRO A 90 -3.52 -14.40 53.32
N ALA A 91 -2.25 -14.04 53.21
CA ALA A 91 -1.21 -14.47 54.16
C ALA A 91 -0.43 -13.27 54.69
N VAL A 92 -0.11 -13.32 55.98
CA VAL A 92 0.74 -12.34 56.66
C VAL A 92 1.87 -13.10 57.33
N ILE A 93 3.10 -12.69 57.07
CA ILE A 93 4.30 -13.23 57.70
C ILE A 93 4.93 -12.08 58.48
N PRO A 94 4.83 -12.07 59.81
CA PRO A 94 5.36 -10.97 60.62
C PRO A 94 6.88 -10.80 60.49
N ASP A 95 7.61 -11.90 60.25
CA ASP A 95 9.05 -11.92 60.11
C ASP A 95 9.46 -12.97 59.08
N ILE A 96 9.82 -12.53 57.87
CA ILE A 96 10.19 -13.42 56.77
C ILE A 96 11.43 -14.26 57.06
N SER A 97 12.29 -13.82 57.99
CA SER A 97 13.50 -14.57 58.36
C SER A 97 13.20 -15.86 59.13
N LYS A 98 12.01 -15.95 59.72
CA LYS A 98 11.55 -17.09 60.53
C LYS A 98 10.61 -18.03 59.78
N GLU A 99 10.25 -17.71 58.54
CA GLU A 99 9.27 -18.47 57.77
C GLU A 99 9.95 -19.41 56.76
N ALA A 100 9.90 -20.72 57.03
CA ALA A 100 10.56 -21.74 56.22
C ALA A 100 10.01 -21.85 54.79
N LEU A 101 8.73 -21.47 54.58
CA LEU A 101 8.08 -21.53 53.26
C LEU A 101 8.28 -20.28 52.41
N PHE A 102 9.03 -19.28 52.90
CA PHE A 102 9.24 -18.03 52.18
C PHE A 102 10.35 -18.14 51.13
N LEU A 103 9.95 -18.27 49.86
CA LEU A 103 10.87 -18.38 48.73
C LEU A 103 11.28 -16.98 48.23
N ASN A 104 12.50 -16.53 48.57
CA ASN A 104 13.06 -15.24 48.14
C ASN A 104 13.54 -15.26 46.67
N ARG A 105 12.70 -15.73 45.73
CA ARG A 105 13.06 -15.95 44.30
C ARG A 105 13.46 -14.68 43.55
N THR A 106 12.99 -13.52 43.99
CA THR A 106 13.36 -12.23 43.40
C THR A 106 14.74 -11.76 43.85
N GLY A 107 15.38 -12.41 44.83
CA GLY A 107 16.71 -12.05 45.35
C GLY A 107 16.81 -10.62 45.92
N SER A 108 15.68 -9.94 46.08
CA SER A 108 15.59 -8.50 46.36
C SER A 108 15.56 -8.16 47.85
N ARG A 109 15.59 -9.18 48.71
CA ARG A 109 15.47 -9.05 50.17
C ARG A 109 16.76 -9.50 50.82
N ASP A 110 17.49 -8.54 51.39
CA ASP A 110 18.72 -8.81 52.13
C ASP A 110 18.38 -8.91 53.63
N THR A 111 18.40 -10.12 54.17
CA THR A 111 18.08 -10.39 55.60
C THR A 111 19.28 -10.14 56.53
N ARG A 112 20.41 -9.65 55.98
CA ARG A 112 21.69 -9.51 56.68
C ARG A 112 21.82 -8.25 57.56
N GLU A 113 20.95 -7.24 57.40
CA GLU A 113 21.05 -5.94 58.12
C GLU A 113 20.25 -5.86 59.44
N GLY A 114 19.72 -6.96 59.96
CA GLY A 114 19.01 -6.97 61.26
C GLY A 114 17.64 -6.28 61.27
N ALA A 115 17.13 -5.86 60.11
CA ALA A 115 15.78 -5.31 59.96
C ALA A 115 14.74 -6.44 59.90
N VAL A 116 13.72 -6.37 60.77
CA VAL A 116 12.55 -7.28 60.70
C VAL A 116 11.65 -6.81 59.55
N ILE A 117 11.54 -7.66 58.52
CA ILE A 117 10.69 -7.44 57.36
C ILE A 117 9.47 -8.35 57.47
N SER A 118 8.29 -7.74 57.45
CA SER A 118 7.02 -8.45 57.35
C SER A 118 6.58 -8.54 55.88
N PHE A 119 5.94 -9.63 55.49
CA PHE A 119 5.34 -9.82 54.18
C PHE A 119 3.81 -9.88 54.30
N ILE A 120 3.11 -9.21 53.40
CA ILE A 120 1.65 -9.26 53.29
C ILE A 120 1.31 -9.61 51.85
N GLY A 121 0.56 -10.69 51.64
CA GLY A 121 0.07 -11.09 50.33
C GLY A 121 -1.45 -11.28 50.35
N VAL A 122 -2.14 -10.69 49.38
CA VAL A 122 -3.59 -10.83 49.20
C VAL A 122 -3.92 -11.34 47.80
N PRO A 123 -4.95 -12.20 47.66
CA PRO A 123 -5.38 -12.70 46.36
C PRO A 123 -6.05 -11.60 45.53
N ILE A 124 -5.71 -11.53 44.24
CA ILE A 124 -6.41 -10.75 43.23
C ILE A 124 -7.52 -11.64 42.66
N LYS A 125 -8.78 -11.22 42.83
CA LYS A 125 -9.95 -12.01 42.45
C LYS A 125 -10.69 -11.37 41.29
N ALA A 126 -11.10 -12.21 40.33
CA ALA A 126 -12.08 -11.86 39.31
C ALA A 126 -13.29 -12.76 39.48
N GLY A 127 -14.35 -12.24 40.12
CA GLY A 127 -15.50 -13.05 40.51
C GLY A 127 -15.11 -14.06 41.60
N ARG A 128 -15.26 -15.37 41.30
CA ARG A 128 -14.92 -16.47 42.24
C ARG A 128 -13.49 -17.01 42.07
N ASN A 129 -12.79 -16.59 41.02
CA ASN A 129 -11.49 -17.14 40.67
C ASN A 129 -10.35 -16.26 41.20
N CYS A 130 -9.32 -16.88 41.76
CA CYS A 130 -8.05 -16.21 42.06
C CYS A 130 -7.24 -16.12 40.78
N ILE A 131 -7.04 -14.90 40.28
CA ILE A 131 -6.33 -14.67 39.01
C ILE A 131 -4.93 -14.09 39.22
N GLY A 132 -4.55 -13.82 40.47
CA GLY A 132 -3.25 -13.29 40.80
C GLY A 132 -3.07 -13.02 42.28
N ILE A 133 -1.98 -12.36 42.63
CA ILE A 133 -1.61 -11.97 43.98
C ILE A 133 -1.04 -10.55 43.96
N LEU A 134 -1.48 -9.74 44.91
CA LEU A 134 -0.87 -8.46 45.26
C LEU A 134 -0.10 -8.66 46.56
N SER A 135 1.17 -8.29 46.59
CA SER A 135 1.99 -8.44 47.80
C SER A 135 2.89 -7.24 48.06
N PHE A 136 3.17 -6.99 49.34
CA PHE A 136 4.05 -5.93 49.80
C PHE A 136 4.88 -6.39 51.00
N ASP A 137 6.03 -5.75 51.17
CA ASP A 137 6.88 -5.87 52.35
C ASP A 137 6.68 -4.65 53.26
N ARG A 138 6.83 -4.83 54.58
CA ARG A 138 6.84 -3.74 55.58
C ARG A 138 8.05 -3.87 56.49
N GLU A 139 8.74 -2.77 56.72
CA GLU A 139 9.86 -2.70 57.68
C GLU A 139 9.35 -2.21 59.03
N LYS A 140 9.79 -2.84 60.13
CA LYS A 140 9.41 -2.52 61.52
C LYS A 140 7.88 -2.56 61.78
N PRO A 141 7.30 -3.75 61.98
CA PRO A 141 5.86 -3.85 62.26
C PRO A 141 5.52 -3.15 63.58
N GLU A 142 4.73 -2.06 63.51
CA GLU A 142 3.96 -1.62 64.68
C GLU A 142 2.92 -2.68 65.04
N ALA A 143 2.51 -2.69 66.31
CA ALA A 143 1.63 -3.66 67.00
C ALA A 143 0.77 -4.61 66.12
N PRO A 144 0.57 -5.89 66.54
CA PRO A 144 -0.16 -6.92 65.78
C PRO A 144 -1.54 -6.54 65.22
N GLN A 145 -2.20 -5.55 65.81
CA GLN A 145 -3.51 -5.03 65.40
C GLN A 145 -3.50 -4.31 64.03
N ARG A 146 -2.33 -3.89 63.50
CA ARG A 146 -2.22 -3.13 62.24
C ARG A 146 -2.31 -4.02 60.98
N PHE A 147 -1.87 -5.28 61.05
CA PHE A 147 -1.91 -6.21 59.91
C PHE A 147 -3.32 -6.49 59.39
N GLY A 148 -4.31 -6.54 60.28
CA GLY A 148 -5.71 -6.75 59.88
C GLY A 148 -6.25 -5.63 58.99
N GLN A 149 -5.86 -4.38 59.28
CA GLN A 149 -6.25 -3.20 58.48
C GLN A 149 -5.55 -3.22 57.12
N ASP A 150 -4.24 -3.52 57.09
CA ASP A 150 -3.49 -3.61 55.83
C ASP A 150 -4.07 -4.70 54.91
N VAL A 151 -4.42 -5.87 55.45
CA VAL A 151 -5.02 -6.95 54.66
C VAL A 151 -6.37 -6.54 54.10
N GLN A 152 -7.23 -5.89 54.90
CA GLN A 152 -8.53 -5.40 54.43
C GLN A 152 -8.36 -4.36 53.31
N PHE A 153 -7.45 -3.40 53.51
CA PHE A 153 -7.15 -2.36 52.54
C PHE A 153 -6.61 -2.94 51.22
N LEU A 154 -5.56 -3.77 51.29
CA LEU A 154 -4.97 -4.39 50.12
C LEU A 154 -5.96 -5.31 49.42
N SER A 155 -6.87 -5.97 50.15
CA SER A 155 -7.94 -6.77 49.53
C SER A 155 -8.91 -5.91 48.71
N MET A 156 -9.22 -4.69 49.14
CA MET A 156 -10.02 -3.76 48.33
C MET A 156 -9.29 -3.37 47.03
N VAL A 157 -8.01 -3.04 47.12
CA VAL A 157 -7.20 -2.69 45.95
C VAL A 157 -7.02 -3.89 45.01
N ALA A 158 -6.78 -5.08 45.55
CA ALA A 158 -6.67 -6.32 44.79
C ALA A 158 -7.96 -6.67 44.05
N ASN A 159 -9.13 -6.37 44.63
CA ASN A 159 -10.40 -6.53 43.94
C ASN A 159 -10.55 -5.55 42.75
N LEU A 160 -10.13 -4.29 42.91
CA LEU A 160 -10.13 -3.31 41.81
C LEU A 160 -9.19 -3.75 40.67
N ILE A 161 -7.97 -4.15 41.02
CA ILE A 161 -7.01 -4.73 40.07
C ILE A 161 -7.63 -5.92 39.34
N GLY A 162 -8.28 -6.83 40.07
CA GLY A 162 -8.89 -8.02 39.48
C GLY A 162 -10.02 -7.72 38.49
N GLN A 163 -10.84 -6.70 38.77
CA GLN A 163 -11.86 -6.22 37.83
C GLN A 163 -11.25 -5.63 36.56
N THR A 164 -10.22 -4.79 36.70
CA THR A 164 -9.52 -4.19 35.56
C THR A 164 -8.85 -5.26 34.70
N VAL A 165 -8.12 -6.22 35.28
CA VAL A 165 -7.50 -7.32 34.53
C VAL A 165 -8.54 -8.09 33.70
N ARG A 166 -9.70 -8.40 34.30
CA ARG A 166 -10.79 -9.09 33.59
C ARG A 166 -11.33 -8.26 32.43
N LEU A 167 -11.53 -6.95 32.61
CA LEU A 167 -11.98 -6.07 31.54
C LEU A 167 -10.98 -6.01 30.38
N HIS A 168 -9.68 -5.90 30.68
CA HIS A 168 -8.63 -5.90 29.64
C HIS A 168 -8.59 -7.22 28.88
N GLN A 169 -8.70 -8.36 29.56
CA GLN A 169 -8.76 -9.67 28.92
C GLN A 169 -9.98 -9.80 28.00
N MET A 170 -11.15 -9.32 28.44
CA MET A 170 -12.36 -9.33 27.62
C MET A 170 -12.22 -8.45 26.36
N VAL A 171 -11.69 -7.23 26.51
CA VAL A 171 -11.44 -6.33 25.37
C VAL A 171 -10.44 -6.92 24.38
N ALA A 172 -9.38 -7.58 24.88
CA ALA A 172 -8.41 -8.25 24.02
C ALA A 172 -9.04 -9.39 23.22
N GLN A 173 -9.87 -10.22 23.87
CA GLN A 173 -10.59 -11.31 23.21
C GLN A 173 -11.61 -10.82 22.18
N ASP A 174 -12.40 -9.81 22.50
CA ASP A 174 -13.39 -9.24 21.57
C ASP A 174 -12.71 -8.66 20.33
N ARG A 175 -11.55 -8.02 20.50
CA ARG A 175 -10.74 -7.51 19.39
C ARG A 175 -10.26 -8.64 18.47
N GLU A 176 -9.80 -9.76 19.03
CA GLU A 176 -9.38 -10.92 18.24
C GLU A 176 -10.55 -11.53 17.47
N ASN A 177 -11.71 -11.72 18.13
CA ASN A 177 -12.92 -12.23 17.49
C ASN A 177 -13.36 -11.35 16.30
N LEU A 178 -13.36 -10.02 16.49
CA LEU A 178 -13.69 -9.06 15.42
C LEU A 178 -12.71 -9.13 14.24
N LEU A 179 -11.42 -9.34 14.50
CA LEU A 179 -10.42 -9.48 13.44
C LEU A 179 -10.64 -10.78 12.64
N GLN A 180 -10.96 -11.88 13.32
CA GLN A 180 -11.26 -13.15 12.66
C GLN A 180 -12.55 -13.09 11.83
N GLU A 181 -13.60 -12.47 12.37
CA GLU A 181 -14.86 -12.31 11.65
C GLU A 181 -14.71 -11.41 10.42
N LYS A 182 -13.91 -10.34 10.54
CA LYS A 182 -13.54 -9.51 9.39
C LYS A 182 -12.81 -10.32 8.31
N MET A 183 -11.83 -11.15 8.70
CA MET A 183 -11.10 -12.02 7.76
C MET A 183 -12.05 -13.01 7.07
N ARG A 184 -12.95 -13.64 7.83
CA ARG A 184 -13.94 -14.57 7.30
C ARG A 184 -14.88 -13.91 6.29
N LEU A 185 -15.45 -12.76 6.62
CA LEU A 185 -16.34 -12.02 5.71
C LEU A 185 -15.61 -11.58 4.44
N GLN A 186 -14.34 -11.19 4.54
CA GLN A 186 -13.50 -10.89 3.38
C GLN A 186 -13.26 -12.12 2.50
N GLN A 187 -13.05 -13.30 3.10
CA GLN A 187 -12.92 -14.56 2.36
C GLN A 187 -14.23 -15.00 1.69
N GLU A 188 -15.38 -14.86 2.36
CA GLU A 188 -16.68 -15.21 1.78
C GLU A 188 -17.02 -14.31 0.57
N LEU A 189 -16.70 -13.01 0.65
CA LEU A 189 -16.85 -12.08 -0.47
C LEU A 189 -15.92 -12.40 -1.66
N SER A 190 -14.65 -12.71 -1.39
CA SER A 190 -13.68 -13.02 -2.45
C SER A 190 -13.98 -14.34 -3.17
N SER A 191 -14.56 -15.32 -2.46
CA SER A 191 -14.96 -16.62 -3.04
C SER A 191 -16.15 -16.53 -4.01
N LYS A 192 -17.06 -15.56 -3.83
CA LYS A 192 -18.26 -15.42 -4.68
C LYS A 192 -17.98 -14.91 -6.09
N TYR A 193 -16.86 -14.22 -6.29
CA TYR A 193 -16.49 -13.60 -7.57
C TYR A 193 -15.07 -13.97 -8.02
N SER A 194 -14.54 -15.09 -7.53
CA SER A 194 -13.25 -15.60 -7.97
C SER A 194 -13.30 -15.98 -9.44
N ILE A 195 -12.28 -15.55 -10.19
CA ILE A 195 -12.10 -15.90 -11.59
C ILE A 195 -10.93 -16.87 -11.69
N ASP A 196 -11.16 -18.03 -12.32
CA ASP A 196 -10.10 -19.00 -12.56
C ASP A 196 -8.93 -18.36 -13.32
N ASN A 197 -7.72 -18.54 -12.79
CA ASN A 197 -6.46 -17.99 -13.31
C ASN A 197 -6.33 -16.45 -13.26
N VAL A 198 -7.11 -15.75 -12.43
CA VAL A 198 -6.92 -14.32 -12.17
C VAL A 198 -6.84 -14.04 -10.67
N ILE A 199 -5.75 -13.41 -10.24
CA ILE A 199 -5.45 -13.18 -8.82
C ILE A 199 -5.75 -11.72 -8.46
N GLY A 200 -6.58 -11.54 -7.43
CA GLY A 200 -6.86 -10.23 -6.83
C GLY A 200 -7.82 -10.33 -5.63
N GLN A 201 -7.46 -9.72 -4.51
CA GLN A 201 -8.28 -9.59 -3.30
C GLN A 201 -8.62 -8.14 -2.97
N SER A 202 -7.92 -7.17 -3.58
CA SER A 202 -8.17 -5.75 -3.40
C SER A 202 -9.60 -5.39 -3.80
N LYS A 203 -10.19 -4.43 -3.07
CA LYS A 203 -11.56 -3.96 -3.32
C LYS A 203 -11.78 -3.51 -4.77
N ILE A 204 -10.77 -2.88 -5.38
CA ILE A 204 -10.83 -2.40 -6.77
C ILE A 204 -10.90 -3.58 -7.74
N MET A 205 -10.10 -4.63 -7.52
CA MET A 205 -10.15 -5.84 -8.36
C MET A 205 -11.45 -6.62 -8.17
N GLN A 206 -12.00 -6.66 -6.96
CA GLN A 206 -13.30 -7.31 -6.71
C GLN A 206 -14.44 -6.61 -7.46
N SER A 207 -14.40 -5.28 -7.60
CA SER A 207 -15.34 -4.55 -8.47
C SER A 207 -15.20 -4.95 -9.94
N VAL A 208 -13.95 -5.08 -10.44
CA VAL A 208 -13.68 -5.55 -11.81
C VAL A 208 -14.21 -6.97 -12.01
N PHE A 209 -14.03 -7.86 -11.04
CA PHE A 209 -14.56 -9.22 -11.11
C PHE A 209 -16.08 -9.26 -11.14
N ALA A 210 -16.75 -8.44 -10.33
CA ALA A 210 -18.20 -8.32 -10.36
C ALA A 210 -18.71 -7.86 -11.74
N GLU A 211 -18.04 -6.87 -12.34
CA GLU A 211 -18.37 -6.39 -13.69
C GLU A 211 -18.16 -7.49 -14.74
N VAL A 212 -17.05 -8.24 -14.67
CA VAL A 212 -16.80 -9.39 -15.55
C VAL A 212 -17.91 -10.43 -15.44
N HIS A 213 -18.34 -10.79 -14.24
CA HIS A 213 -19.44 -11.75 -14.02
C HIS A 213 -20.78 -11.25 -14.58
N GLN A 214 -21.04 -9.95 -14.48
CA GLN A 214 -22.25 -9.33 -15.04
C GLN A 214 -22.25 -9.32 -16.58
N VAL A 215 -21.07 -9.07 -17.18
CA VAL A 215 -20.94 -8.84 -18.62
C VAL A 215 -20.68 -10.12 -19.40
N ALA A 216 -20.07 -11.15 -18.78
CA ALA A 216 -19.73 -12.40 -19.46
C ALA A 216 -20.93 -13.14 -20.09
N PRO A 217 -22.13 -13.19 -19.47
CA PRO A 217 -23.32 -13.78 -20.09
C PRO A 217 -23.85 -13.03 -21.32
N SER A 218 -23.50 -11.75 -21.46
CA SER A 218 -23.98 -10.90 -22.55
C SER A 218 -23.25 -11.16 -23.87
N LYS A 219 -23.94 -10.88 -24.99
CA LYS A 219 -23.36 -10.86 -26.35
C LYS A 219 -22.65 -9.55 -26.69
N SER A 220 -22.69 -8.56 -25.80
CA SER A 220 -22.08 -7.24 -26.03
C SER A 220 -20.58 -7.32 -26.26
N THR A 221 -20.07 -6.39 -27.06
CA THR A 221 -18.63 -6.11 -27.20
C THR A 221 -18.10 -5.56 -25.89
N VAL A 222 -16.93 -6.04 -25.47
CA VAL A 222 -16.26 -5.56 -24.26
C VAL A 222 -14.94 -4.91 -24.64
N LEU A 223 -14.69 -3.71 -24.12
CA LEU A 223 -13.43 -2.99 -24.23
C LEU A 223 -12.69 -3.02 -22.89
N LEU A 224 -11.54 -3.69 -22.86
CA LEU A 224 -10.65 -3.74 -21.71
C LEU A 224 -9.64 -2.60 -21.80
N ARG A 225 -9.70 -1.69 -20.82
CA ARG A 225 -8.79 -0.55 -20.73
C ARG A 225 -7.80 -0.74 -19.59
N GLY A 226 -6.61 -0.20 -19.75
CA GLY A 226 -5.61 -0.17 -18.69
C GLY A 226 -4.21 -0.33 -19.25
N GLU A 227 -3.22 -0.04 -18.41
CA GLU A 227 -1.82 -0.06 -18.80
C GLU A 227 -1.35 -1.44 -19.29
N SER A 228 -0.21 -1.44 -19.99
CA SER A 228 0.43 -2.70 -20.38
C SER A 228 0.83 -3.51 -19.13
N GLY A 229 0.65 -4.83 -19.20
CA GLY A 229 1.00 -5.74 -18.12
C GLY A 229 0.03 -5.82 -16.94
N THR A 230 -1.17 -5.23 -16.99
CA THR A 230 -2.18 -5.33 -15.91
C THR A 230 -2.95 -6.66 -15.87
N GLY A 231 -2.86 -7.48 -16.93
CA GLY A 231 -3.56 -8.77 -17.04
C GLY A 231 -4.79 -8.78 -17.95
N LYS A 232 -4.88 -7.86 -18.93
CA LYS A 232 -6.01 -7.75 -19.87
C LYS A 232 -6.32 -9.07 -20.60
N GLU A 233 -5.31 -9.84 -21.04
CA GLU A 233 -5.53 -11.16 -21.67
C GLU A 233 -6.21 -12.16 -20.71
N ALA A 234 -5.84 -12.14 -19.42
CA ALA A 234 -6.41 -13.04 -18.42
C ALA A 234 -7.90 -12.71 -18.18
N ILE A 235 -8.24 -11.42 -18.07
CA ILE A 235 -9.63 -10.96 -17.98
C ILE A 235 -10.42 -11.29 -19.26
N ALA A 236 -9.82 -11.16 -20.45
CA ALA A 236 -10.50 -11.54 -21.69
C ALA A 236 -10.84 -13.04 -21.74
N ARG A 237 -9.93 -13.90 -21.26
CA ARG A 237 -10.17 -15.34 -21.13
C ARG A 237 -11.28 -15.64 -20.12
N ALA A 238 -11.28 -14.94 -18.98
CA ALA A 238 -12.32 -15.05 -17.97
C ALA A 238 -13.71 -14.71 -18.54
N ILE A 239 -13.81 -13.59 -19.26
CA ILE A 239 -15.04 -13.15 -19.93
C ILE A 239 -15.55 -14.20 -20.91
N HIS A 240 -14.66 -14.91 -21.60
CA HIS A 240 -15.03 -16.01 -22.49
C HIS A 240 -15.50 -17.25 -21.72
N HIS A 241 -14.75 -17.67 -20.69
CA HIS A 241 -15.04 -18.87 -19.91
C HIS A 241 -16.35 -18.76 -19.12
N LEU A 242 -16.69 -17.56 -18.63
CA LEU A 242 -17.93 -17.27 -17.94
C LEU A 242 -19.12 -16.99 -18.90
N SER A 243 -18.91 -17.07 -20.21
CA SER A 243 -19.95 -16.83 -21.21
C SER A 243 -20.63 -18.12 -21.70
N PRO A 244 -21.82 -18.02 -22.33
CA PRO A 244 -22.45 -19.15 -23.01
C PRO A 244 -21.60 -19.76 -24.15
N ARG A 245 -20.52 -19.08 -24.56
CA ARG A 245 -19.57 -19.51 -25.60
C ARG A 245 -18.31 -20.18 -25.02
N ARG A 246 -18.29 -20.57 -23.75
CA ARG A 246 -17.11 -21.17 -23.09
C ARG A 246 -16.53 -22.41 -23.80
N ASP A 247 -17.39 -23.19 -24.44
CA ASP A 247 -17.01 -24.43 -25.16
C ASP A 247 -16.71 -24.16 -26.65
N LYS A 248 -16.69 -22.89 -27.07
CA LYS A 248 -16.46 -22.42 -28.44
C LYS A 248 -15.04 -21.85 -28.58
N PRO A 249 -14.50 -21.66 -29.81
CA PRO A 249 -13.13 -21.18 -29.97
C PRO A 249 -12.91 -19.79 -29.34
N PHE A 250 -11.80 -19.66 -28.61
CA PHE A 250 -11.23 -18.39 -28.17
C PHE A 250 -9.99 -18.07 -29.02
N VAL A 251 -10.12 -17.12 -29.95
CA VAL A 251 -9.04 -16.75 -30.87
C VAL A 251 -8.45 -15.42 -30.42
N LYS A 252 -7.13 -15.37 -30.26
CA LYS A 252 -6.39 -14.17 -29.87
C LYS A 252 -5.55 -13.61 -31.00
N VAL A 253 -5.53 -12.28 -31.13
CA VAL A 253 -4.70 -11.54 -32.09
C VAL A 253 -4.14 -10.31 -31.39
N ASN A 254 -2.85 -10.08 -31.53
CA ASN A 254 -2.21 -8.85 -31.09
C ASN A 254 -1.99 -7.95 -32.32
N CYS A 255 -2.63 -6.79 -32.33
CA CYS A 255 -2.62 -5.87 -33.47
C CYS A 255 -1.30 -5.10 -33.60
N ALA A 256 -0.60 -4.84 -32.49
CA ALA A 256 0.66 -4.09 -32.48
C ALA A 256 1.87 -4.90 -32.99
N ALA A 257 1.76 -6.23 -33.03
CA ALA A 257 2.88 -7.12 -33.38
C ALA A 257 3.05 -7.36 -34.90
N LEU A 258 2.09 -6.93 -35.73
CA LEU A 258 2.03 -7.25 -37.16
C LEU A 258 2.06 -5.99 -38.01
N SER A 259 2.68 -6.06 -39.20
CA SER A 259 2.49 -5.03 -40.21
C SER A 259 1.05 -5.02 -40.72
N GLU A 260 0.60 -3.89 -41.25
CA GLU A 260 -0.78 -3.71 -41.73
C GLU A 260 -1.23 -4.83 -42.68
N THR A 261 -0.42 -5.17 -43.68
CA THR A 261 -0.72 -6.22 -44.66
C THR A 261 -0.80 -7.61 -44.04
N LEU A 262 0.05 -7.91 -43.05
CA LEU A 262 0.03 -9.18 -42.33
C LEU A 262 -1.15 -9.25 -41.37
N LEU A 263 -1.52 -8.14 -40.73
CA LEU A 263 -2.67 -8.05 -39.83
C LEU A 263 -3.97 -8.31 -40.59
N GLU A 264 -4.13 -7.72 -41.77
CA GLU A 264 -5.29 -7.96 -42.63
C GLU A 264 -5.36 -9.43 -43.08
N SER A 265 -4.24 -9.98 -43.54
CA SER A 265 -4.13 -11.37 -43.98
C SER A 265 -4.39 -12.38 -42.84
N GLU A 266 -3.91 -12.11 -41.63
CA GLU A 266 -4.19 -12.95 -40.45
C GLU A 266 -5.68 -12.84 -40.05
N LEU A 267 -6.26 -11.64 -39.96
CA LEU A 267 -7.64 -11.49 -39.46
C LEU A 267 -8.70 -11.92 -40.45
N PHE A 268 -8.59 -11.50 -41.71
CA PHE A 268 -9.59 -11.77 -42.75
C PHE A 268 -9.23 -12.98 -43.61
N GLY A 269 -7.97 -13.43 -43.60
CA GLY A 269 -7.52 -14.49 -44.50
C GLY A 269 -7.27 -13.95 -45.91
N HIS A 270 -6.71 -14.81 -46.76
CA HIS A 270 -6.34 -14.44 -48.13
C HIS A 270 -6.59 -15.57 -49.11
N GLU A 271 -6.87 -15.20 -50.35
CA GLU A 271 -6.95 -16.14 -51.47
C GLU A 271 -5.57 -16.33 -52.12
N ARG A 272 -5.42 -17.43 -52.87
CA ARG A 272 -4.17 -17.74 -53.57
C ARG A 272 -3.84 -16.61 -54.55
N GLY A 273 -2.62 -16.09 -54.47
CA GLY A 273 -2.13 -15.04 -55.37
C GLY A 273 -2.50 -13.60 -54.98
N SER A 274 -3.07 -13.37 -53.79
CA SER A 274 -3.46 -12.03 -53.33
C SER A 274 -2.29 -11.06 -53.06
N PHE A 275 -1.09 -11.58 -52.78
CA PHE A 275 0.16 -10.82 -52.61
C PHE A 275 1.39 -11.72 -52.82
N THR A 276 2.58 -11.12 -52.87
CA THR A 276 3.86 -11.84 -53.02
C THR A 276 4.11 -12.79 -51.84
N GLY A 277 3.99 -14.11 -52.09
CA GLY A 277 4.12 -15.17 -51.07
C GLY A 277 2.80 -15.88 -50.71
N ALA A 278 1.66 -15.45 -51.25
CA ALA A 278 0.35 -16.09 -51.07
C ALA A 278 0.19 -17.35 -51.95
N SER A 279 1.01 -18.37 -51.71
CA SER A 279 1.01 -19.63 -52.51
C SER A 279 -0.22 -20.51 -52.26
N GLN A 280 -0.86 -20.38 -51.10
CA GLN A 280 -2.05 -21.14 -50.71
C GLN A 280 -3.11 -20.20 -50.13
N GLU A 281 -4.37 -20.63 -50.18
CA GLU A 281 -5.46 -19.95 -49.46
C GLU A 281 -5.32 -20.17 -47.95
N ARG A 282 -5.56 -19.12 -47.16
CA ARG A 282 -5.54 -19.22 -45.69
C ARG A 282 -6.78 -18.59 -45.07
N LYS A 283 -7.41 -19.32 -44.16
CA LYS A 283 -8.55 -18.83 -43.36
C LYS A 283 -8.12 -17.77 -42.36
N GLY A 284 -8.92 -16.72 -42.25
CA GLY A 284 -8.71 -15.63 -41.29
C GLY A 284 -9.13 -15.98 -39.87
N ARG A 285 -8.63 -15.22 -38.90
CA ARG A 285 -8.98 -15.37 -37.47
C ARG A 285 -10.47 -15.13 -37.20
N PHE A 286 -11.15 -14.27 -37.96
CA PHE A 286 -12.61 -14.12 -37.86
C PHE A 286 -13.36 -15.40 -38.25
N GLU A 287 -12.89 -16.10 -39.29
CA GLU A 287 -13.47 -17.38 -39.71
C GLU A 287 -13.21 -18.47 -38.65
N LEU A 288 -11.99 -18.51 -38.10
CA LEU A 288 -11.61 -19.44 -37.04
C LEU A 288 -12.37 -19.20 -35.72
N ALA A 289 -12.75 -17.95 -35.45
CA ALA A 289 -13.50 -17.55 -34.26
C ALA A 289 -15.02 -17.66 -34.42
N ASN A 290 -15.51 -18.15 -35.56
CA ASN A 290 -16.94 -18.20 -35.84
C ASN A 290 -17.70 -19.03 -34.78
N GLY A 291 -18.76 -18.44 -34.21
CA GLY A 291 -19.53 -18.99 -33.10
C GLY A 291 -18.86 -18.87 -31.72
N GLY A 292 -17.65 -18.31 -31.65
CA GLY A 292 -16.83 -18.16 -30.45
C GLY A 292 -16.54 -16.70 -30.08
N THR A 293 -15.35 -16.45 -29.54
CA THR A 293 -14.88 -15.14 -29.12
C THR A 293 -13.56 -14.79 -29.79
N LEU A 294 -13.46 -13.57 -30.32
CA LEU A 294 -12.22 -12.99 -30.84
C LEU A 294 -11.71 -11.93 -29.87
N PHE A 295 -10.48 -12.10 -29.42
CA PHE A 295 -9.76 -11.15 -28.59
C PHE A 295 -8.75 -10.36 -29.43
N LEU A 296 -8.92 -9.04 -29.49
CA LEU A 296 -8.01 -8.11 -30.15
C LEU A 296 -7.24 -7.30 -29.10
N ASP A 297 -5.95 -7.55 -28.97
CA ASP A 297 -5.07 -6.80 -28.08
C ASP A 297 -4.41 -5.63 -28.81
N GLU A 298 -4.24 -4.52 -28.09
CA GLU A 298 -3.73 -3.24 -28.60
C GLU A 298 -4.49 -2.71 -29.83
N ILE A 299 -5.83 -2.67 -29.76
CA ILE A 299 -6.68 -2.15 -30.84
C ILE A 299 -6.43 -0.66 -31.14
N GLY A 300 -5.87 0.09 -30.20
CA GLY A 300 -5.56 1.52 -30.37
C GLY A 300 -4.40 1.81 -31.34
N ASP A 301 -3.61 0.78 -31.71
CA ASP A 301 -2.43 0.94 -32.59
C ASP A 301 -2.73 0.63 -34.08
N VAL A 302 -3.99 0.42 -34.44
CA VAL A 302 -4.36 -0.01 -35.80
C VAL A 302 -4.48 1.14 -36.80
N SER A 303 -4.11 0.88 -38.05
CA SER A 303 -4.19 1.85 -39.16
C SER A 303 -5.63 2.26 -39.47
N ALA A 304 -5.81 3.47 -40.02
CA ALA A 304 -7.13 3.97 -40.41
C ALA A 304 -7.83 3.08 -41.47
N ALA A 305 -7.08 2.49 -42.40
CA ALA A 305 -7.65 1.58 -43.41
C ALA A 305 -8.18 0.30 -42.76
N PHE A 306 -7.45 -0.24 -41.78
CA PHE A 306 -7.89 -1.40 -41.02
C PHE A 306 -9.13 -1.10 -40.16
N GLN A 307 -9.23 0.10 -39.58
CA GLN A 307 -10.41 0.52 -38.81
C GLN A 307 -11.71 0.44 -39.64
N VAL A 308 -11.66 0.84 -40.91
CA VAL A 308 -12.81 0.76 -41.83
C VAL A 308 -13.25 -0.69 -42.06
N LYS A 309 -12.30 -1.59 -42.33
CA LYS A 309 -12.59 -3.00 -42.55
C LYS A 309 -13.17 -3.64 -41.29
N LEU A 310 -12.57 -3.37 -40.13
CA LEU A 310 -13.06 -3.88 -38.85
C LEU A 310 -14.48 -3.38 -38.56
N LEU A 311 -14.77 -2.11 -38.80
CA LEU A 311 -16.10 -1.54 -38.64
C LEU A 311 -17.14 -2.28 -39.49
N ARG A 312 -16.83 -2.55 -40.76
CA ARG A 312 -17.72 -3.29 -41.67
C ARG A 312 -18.06 -4.68 -41.11
N VAL A 313 -17.05 -5.41 -40.61
CA VAL A 313 -17.28 -6.74 -40.01
C VAL A 313 -18.14 -6.65 -38.75
N LEU A 314 -17.93 -5.65 -37.90
CA LEU A 314 -18.72 -5.47 -36.68
C LEU A 314 -20.15 -5.00 -36.94
N GLN A 315 -20.40 -4.30 -38.05
CA GLN A 315 -21.72 -3.82 -38.46
C GLN A 315 -22.51 -4.88 -39.21
N GLU A 316 -21.94 -5.39 -40.30
CA GLU A 316 -22.60 -6.29 -41.25
C GLU A 316 -22.51 -7.77 -40.83
N ARG A 317 -21.54 -8.12 -39.96
CA ARG A 317 -21.19 -9.52 -39.62
C ARG A 317 -20.72 -10.34 -40.82
N GLU A 318 -20.22 -9.66 -41.83
CA GLU A 318 -19.69 -10.27 -43.04
C GLU A 318 -18.36 -9.60 -43.42
N PHE A 319 -17.49 -10.35 -44.09
CA PHE A 319 -16.24 -9.82 -44.62
C PHE A 319 -15.82 -10.57 -45.89
N GLU A 320 -14.88 -9.98 -46.63
CA GLU A 320 -14.26 -10.58 -47.82
C GLU A 320 -12.79 -10.86 -47.52
N ARG A 321 -12.26 -11.96 -48.08
CA ARG A 321 -10.84 -12.29 -47.95
C ARG A 321 -10.00 -11.31 -48.75
N VAL A 322 -8.74 -11.12 -48.36
CA VAL A 322 -7.80 -10.29 -49.12
C VAL A 322 -7.64 -10.89 -50.52
N GLY A 323 -7.98 -10.11 -51.54
CA GLY A 323 -7.93 -10.51 -52.95
C GLY A 323 -9.13 -11.34 -53.45
N GLY A 324 -10.07 -11.69 -52.58
CA GLY A 324 -11.27 -12.44 -52.93
C GLY A 324 -12.52 -11.57 -52.98
N THR A 325 -13.53 -12.01 -53.72
CA THR A 325 -14.85 -11.34 -53.81
C THR A 325 -15.94 -12.08 -53.04
N LYS A 326 -15.61 -13.23 -52.45
CA LYS A 326 -16.57 -14.05 -51.71
C LYS A 326 -16.83 -13.46 -50.33
N THR A 327 -18.08 -13.06 -50.09
CA THR A 327 -18.55 -12.60 -48.79
C THR A 327 -18.75 -13.79 -47.83
N ILE A 328 -18.22 -13.66 -46.62
CA ILE A 328 -18.25 -14.69 -45.57
C ILE A 328 -18.96 -14.13 -44.34
N LYS A 329 -20.06 -14.77 -43.94
CA LYS A 329 -20.82 -14.45 -42.72
C LYS A 329 -20.20 -15.10 -41.49
N VAL A 330 -20.03 -14.34 -40.40
CA VAL A 330 -19.49 -14.82 -39.13
C VAL A 330 -20.25 -14.28 -37.92
N ASP A 331 -20.44 -15.12 -36.89
CA ASP A 331 -20.99 -14.71 -35.60
C ASP A 331 -19.91 -14.77 -34.52
N VAL A 332 -19.24 -13.65 -34.29
CA VAL A 332 -18.10 -13.55 -33.37
C VAL A 332 -18.40 -12.54 -32.27
N ARG A 333 -18.15 -12.93 -31.02
CA ARG A 333 -18.16 -11.99 -29.89
C ARG A 333 -16.80 -11.31 -29.84
N LEU A 334 -16.79 -9.98 -29.86
CA LEU A 334 -15.55 -9.21 -29.81
C LEU A 334 -15.21 -8.84 -28.35
N VAL A 335 -13.96 -9.09 -27.96
CA VAL A 335 -13.34 -8.50 -26.77
C VAL A 335 -12.10 -7.74 -27.25
N ALA A 336 -12.07 -6.43 -27.07
CA ALA A 336 -10.94 -5.60 -27.47
C ALA A 336 -10.18 -5.12 -26.23
N ALA A 337 -8.87 -4.92 -26.35
CA ALA A 337 -8.04 -4.36 -25.30
C ALA A 337 -7.13 -3.24 -25.84
N THR A 338 -6.88 -2.23 -25.03
CA THR A 338 -5.93 -1.17 -25.36
C THR A 338 -5.34 -0.53 -24.10
N ASN A 339 -4.11 -0.05 -24.22
CA ASN A 339 -3.45 0.81 -23.26
C ASN A 339 -3.59 2.32 -23.57
N ARG A 340 -4.08 2.69 -24.76
CA ARG A 340 -4.21 4.08 -25.20
C ARG A 340 -5.53 4.68 -24.74
N ASN A 341 -5.53 6.01 -24.59
CA ASN A 341 -6.76 6.78 -24.43
C ASN A 341 -7.42 6.95 -25.81
N LEU A 342 -8.45 6.14 -26.09
CA LEU A 342 -9.13 6.17 -27.39
C LEU A 342 -9.89 7.49 -27.61
N GLU A 343 -10.38 8.13 -26.56
CA GLU A 343 -11.08 9.41 -26.62
C GLU A 343 -10.16 10.52 -27.14
N GLU A 344 -8.92 10.56 -26.64
CA GLU A 344 -7.88 11.46 -27.15
C GLU A 344 -7.51 11.12 -28.60
N ALA A 345 -7.36 9.82 -28.92
CA ALA A 345 -7.06 9.38 -30.28
C ALA A 345 -8.17 9.77 -31.29
N VAL A 346 -9.44 9.74 -30.86
CA VAL A 346 -10.58 10.21 -31.67
C VAL A 346 -10.53 11.73 -31.84
N ALA A 347 -10.26 12.48 -30.77
CA ALA A 347 -10.14 13.93 -30.82
C ALA A 347 -9.00 14.41 -31.75
N CYS A 348 -7.90 13.66 -31.80
CA CYS A 348 -6.76 13.90 -32.67
C CYS A 348 -6.94 13.37 -34.11
N GLY A 349 -8.03 12.67 -34.41
CA GLY A 349 -8.30 12.09 -35.74
C GLY A 349 -7.49 10.83 -36.08
N GLU A 350 -6.79 10.24 -35.11
CA GLU A 350 -6.03 8.99 -35.28
C GLU A 350 -6.95 7.75 -35.23
N PHE A 351 -8.08 7.85 -34.53
CA PHE A 351 -9.06 6.78 -34.39
C PHE A 351 -10.45 7.26 -34.82
N ARG A 352 -11.19 6.43 -35.56
CA ARG A 352 -12.52 6.82 -36.03
C ARG A 352 -13.56 6.75 -34.92
N GLU A 353 -14.39 7.78 -34.86
CA GLU A 353 -15.48 7.91 -33.89
C GLU A 353 -16.54 6.79 -34.03
N ASP A 354 -16.88 6.39 -35.26
CA ASP A 354 -17.87 5.34 -35.53
C ASP A 354 -17.43 3.95 -35.02
N LEU A 355 -16.16 3.60 -35.21
CA LEU A 355 -15.58 2.38 -34.65
C LEU A 355 -15.50 2.45 -33.12
N TYR A 356 -15.12 3.60 -32.57
CA TYR A 356 -15.05 3.80 -31.13
C TYR A 356 -16.38 3.49 -30.44
N TYR A 357 -17.50 4.06 -30.89
CA TYR A 357 -18.81 3.77 -30.30
C TYR A 357 -19.24 2.30 -30.49
N ARG A 358 -18.78 1.63 -31.55
CA ARG A 358 -19.10 0.21 -31.79
C ARG A 358 -18.34 -0.75 -30.88
N ILE A 359 -17.11 -0.41 -30.50
CA ILE A 359 -16.29 -1.22 -29.59
C ILE A 359 -16.49 -0.86 -28.12
N ASN A 360 -16.77 0.41 -27.82
CA ASN A 360 -16.96 0.93 -26.47
C ASN A 360 -18.40 0.76 -25.97
N VAL A 361 -18.95 -0.45 -26.06
CA VAL A 361 -20.31 -0.77 -25.56
C VAL A 361 -20.29 -1.02 -24.06
N VAL A 362 -19.33 -1.80 -23.60
CA VAL A 362 -19.05 -2.04 -22.17
C VAL A 362 -17.55 -1.87 -21.97
N ALA A 363 -17.14 -0.96 -21.10
CA ALA A 363 -15.75 -0.66 -20.84
C ALA A 363 -15.35 -1.09 -19.44
N ILE A 364 -14.40 -2.03 -19.34
CA ILE A 364 -13.86 -2.51 -18.06
C ILE A 364 -12.45 -1.92 -17.90
N PHE A 365 -12.25 -1.15 -16.84
CA PHE A 365 -10.95 -0.55 -16.53
C PHE A 365 -10.15 -1.43 -15.56
N LEU A 366 -8.98 -1.88 -16.00
CA LEU A 366 -8.05 -2.65 -15.16
C LEU A 366 -7.09 -1.69 -14.44
N PRO A 367 -7.11 -1.64 -13.10
CA PRO A 367 -6.24 -0.76 -12.35
C PRO A 367 -4.77 -1.20 -12.44
N PRO A 368 -3.83 -0.24 -12.48
CA PRO A 368 -2.41 -0.54 -12.39
C PRO A 368 -2.06 -1.12 -11.02
N LEU A 369 -1.00 -1.94 -10.95
CA LEU A 369 -0.60 -2.68 -9.76
C LEU A 369 -0.32 -1.77 -8.55
N ARG A 370 0.17 -0.55 -8.81
CA ARG A 370 0.42 0.49 -7.78
C ARG A 370 -0.83 0.98 -7.04
N GLU A 371 -2.01 0.86 -7.64
CA GLU A 371 -3.30 1.21 -7.04
C GLU A 371 -3.91 0.02 -6.27
N ARG A 372 -3.40 -1.19 -6.48
CA ARG A 372 -3.83 -2.44 -5.84
C ARG A 372 -2.68 -3.16 -5.14
N ARG A 373 -1.98 -2.44 -4.27
CA ARG A 373 -0.79 -2.96 -3.54
C ARG A 373 -1.10 -4.18 -2.66
N GLU A 374 -2.33 -4.29 -2.19
CA GLU A 374 -2.84 -5.43 -1.40
C GLU A 374 -2.75 -6.75 -2.18
N ASP A 375 -2.74 -6.71 -3.52
CA ASP A 375 -2.65 -7.90 -4.37
C ASP A 375 -1.21 -8.37 -4.62
N VAL A 376 -0.22 -7.52 -4.34
CA VAL A 376 1.20 -7.80 -4.62
C VAL A 376 1.70 -9.05 -3.90
N PRO A 377 1.43 -9.28 -2.60
CA PRO A 377 1.88 -10.48 -1.91
C PRO A 377 1.39 -11.77 -2.56
N LEU A 378 0.09 -11.82 -2.89
CA LEU A 378 -0.55 -13.01 -3.48
C LEU A 378 -0.03 -13.29 -4.89
N LEU A 379 0.10 -12.24 -5.70
CA LEU A 379 0.72 -12.35 -7.03
C LEU A 379 2.17 -12.83 -6.93
N ALA A 380 2.92 -12.29 -5.98
CA ALA A 380 4.32 -12.64 -5.80
C ALA A 380 4.49 -14.11 -5.37
N GLU A 381 3.68 -14.58 -4.43
CA GLU A 381 3.67 -15.98 -4.01
C GLU A 381 3.31 -16.93 -5.15
N HIS A 382 2.30 -16.59 -5.95
CA HIS A 382 1.90 -17.40 -7.11
C HIS A 382 3.04 -17.53 -8.14
N PHE A 383 3.66 -16.42 -8.54
CA PHE A 383 4.79 -16.47 -9.48
C PHE A 383 6.01 -17.18 -8.89
N LEU A 384 6.24 -17.04 -7.58
CA LEU A 384 7.33 -17.75 -6.91
C LEU A 384 7.09 -19.26 -6.91
N GLN A 385 5.86 -19.70 -6.65
CA GLN A 385 5.49 -21.11 -6.71
C GLN A 385 5.69 -21.66 -8.13
N GLN A 386 5.14 -20.98 -9.14
CA GLN A 386 5.28 -21.39 -10.54
C GLN A 386 6.76 -21.49 -10.95
N ALA A 387 7.56 -20.45 -10.66
CA ALA A 387 8.97 -20.44 -11.00
C ALA A 387 9.78 -21.49 -10.21
N ASN A 388 9.39 -21.79 -8.97
CA ASN A 388 10.00 -22.86 -8.17
C ASN A 388 9.74 -24.24 -8.79
N GLU A 389 8.50 -24.51 -9.22
CA GLU A 389 8.11 -25.75 -9.88
C GLU A 389 8.88 -25.95 -11.20
N GLU A 390 8.97 -24.90 -12.02
CA GLU A 390 9.70 -24.93 -13.30
C GLU A 390 11.22 -25.13 -13.12
N ASN A 391 11.82 -24.55 -12.08
CA ASN A 391 13.27 -24.61 -11.84
C ASN A 391 13.68 -25.72 -10.83
N GLY A 392 12.74 -26.51 -10.31
CA GLY A 392 13.00 -27.51 -9.28
C GLY A 392 13.54 -26.95 -7.97
N LYS A 393 13.23 -25.69 -7.64
CA LYS A 393 13.69 -24.99 -6.42
C LYS A 393 12.56 -24.93 -5.38
N ARG A 394 12.93 -24.61 -4.13
CA ARG A 394 11.99 -24.38 -3.02
C ARG A 394 12.33 -23.10 -2.28
N LEU A 395 12.24 -21.97 -2.99
CA LEU A 395 12.49 -20.65 -2.43
C LEU A 395 11.24 -20.13 -1.70
N LYS A 396 11.46 -19.36 -0.62
CA LYS A 396 10.41 -18.62 0.11
C LYS A 396 10.81 -17.17 0.29
N PHE A 397 9.86 -16.24 0.31
CA PHE A 397 10.13 -14.84 0.65
C PHE A 397 10.31 -14.67 2.16
N ALA A 398 11.32 -13.90 2.56
CA ALA A 398 11.40 -13.36 3.91
C ALA A 398 10.51 -12.10 4.04
N PRO A 399 10.04 -11.75 5.26
CA PRO A 399 9.14 -10.61 5.47
C PRO A 399 9.67 -9.27 4.96
N ASP A 400 10.98 -9.06 5.06
CA ASP A 400 11.68 -7.86 4.57
C ASP A 400 11.64 -7.74 3.03
N ALA A 401 11.78 -8.87 2.33
CA ALA A 401 11.66 -8.92 0.87
C ALA A 401 10.22 -8.62 0.43
N MET A 402 9.24 -9.22 1.11
CA MET A 402 7.82 -8.99 0.78
C MET A 402 7.43 -7.52 0.96
N GLN A 403 7.86 -6.90 2.06
CA GLN A 403 7.59 -5.49 2.31
C GLN A 403 8.20 -4.57 1.23
N ALA A 404 9.40 -4.91 0.75
CA ALA A 404 10.04 -4.18 -0.33
C ALA A 404 9.28 -4.32 -1.67
N LEU A 405 8.78 -5.53 -1.99
CA LEU A 405 7.95 -5.75 -3.19
C LEU A 405 6.66 -4.91 -3.15
N CYS A 406 5.98 -4.84 -2.00
CA CYS A 406 4.76 -4.05 -1.83
C CYS A 406 4.98 -2.53 -1.97
N ASN A 407 6.21 -2.04 -1.72
CA ASN A 407 6.55 -0.62 -1.78
C ASN A 407 7.06 -0.19 -3.17
N CYS A 408 7.45 -1.11 -4.06
CA CYS A 408 7.87 -0.77 -5.42
C CYS A 408 6.65 -0.32 -6.27
N GLN A 409 6.88 0.55 -7.26
CA GLN A 409 5.80 1.18 -8.06
C GLN A 409 5.30 0.32 -9.22
N TRP A 410 6.09 -0.64 -9.69
CA TRP A 410 5.73 -1.57 -10.78
C TRP A 410 5.12 -0.90 -12.04
N PRO A 411 5.86 -0.03 -12.76
CA PRO A 411 5.37 0.60 -13.98
C PRO A 411 4.99 -0.39 -15.10
N GLY A 412 5.62 -1.57 -15.17
CA GLY A 412 5.23 -2.67 -16.05
C GLY A 412 4.21 -3.63 -15.42
N ASN A 413 3.59 -3.24 -14.31
CA ASN A 413 2.51 -3.92 -13.62
C ASN A 413 2.85 -5.40 -13.31
N VAL A 414 1.89 -6.31 -13.50
CA VAL A 414 2.02 -7.74 -13.17
C VAL A 414 3.10 -8.41 -14.01
N ARG A 415 3.30 -7.98 -15.26
CA ARG A 415 4.34 -8.52 -16.15
C ARG A 415 5.74 -8.23 -15.60
N GLU A 416 5.96 -7.03 -15.10
CA GLU A 416 7.23 -6.67 -14.48
C GLU A 416 7.47 -7.45 -13.17
N LEU A 417 6.43 -7.58 -12.34
CA LEU A 417 6.50 -8.36 -11.11
C LEU A 417 6.89 -9.83 -11.40
N GLY A 418 6.23 -10.47 -12.37
CA GLY A 418 6.54 -11.84 -12.78
C GLY A 418 7.99 -11.98 -13.26
N ASN A 419 8.44 -11.13 -14.19
CA ASN A 419 9.81 -11.14 -14.69
C ASN A 419 10.86 -10.91 -13.58
N CYS A 420 10.53 -10.06 -12.60
CA CYS A 420 11.40 -9.81 -11.45
C CYS A 420 11.56 -11.08 -10.60
N ILE A 421 10.45 -11.78 -10.33
CA ILE A 421 10.44 -13.00 -9.52
C ILE A 421 11.16 -14.15 -10.24
N GLU A 422 10.89 -14.37 -11.53
CA GLU A 422 11.60 -15.37 -12.33
C GLU A 422 13.13 -15.16 -12.25
N ARG A 423 13.57 -13.90 -12.38
CA ARG A 423 14.99 -13.56 -12.28
C ARG A 423 15.57 -13.80 -10.89
N ILE A 424 14.80 -13.51 -9.83
CA ILE A 424 15.19 -13.82 -8.45
C ILE A 424 15.36 -15.33 -8.29
N VAL A 425 14.40 -16.13 -8.76
CA VAL A 425 14.49 -17.60 -8.68
C VAL A 425 15.70 -18.13 -9.45
N ALA A 426 16.02 -17.57 -10.62
CA ALA A 426 17.20 -17.95 -11.39
C ALA A 426 18.52 -17.62 -10.67
N THR A 427 18.61 -16.43 -10.07
CA THR A 427 19.87 -15.91 -9.49
C THR A 427 20.12 -16.38 -8.06
N THR A 428 19.06 -16.61 -7.29
CA THR A 428 19.18 -16.96 -5.87
C THR A 428 19.56 -18.43 -5.70
N GLN A 429 20.64 -18.64 -4.94
CA GLN A 429 21.14 -19.97 -4.55
C GLN A 429 20.70 -20.37 -3.14
N SER A 430 20.38 -19.40 -2.28
CA SER A 430 19.90 -19.62 -0.91
C SER A 430 18.41 -19.95 -0.86
N GLY A 431 17.96 -20.85 0.02
CA GLY A 431 16.55 -21.26 0.15
C GLY A 431 15.54 -20.17 0.55
N THR A 432 16.00 -18.95 0.81
CA THR A 432 15.16 -17.81 1.21
C THR A 432 15.57 -16.56 0.43
N VAL A 433 14.57 -15.88 -0.15
CA VAL A 433 14.72 -14.59 -0.83
C VAL A 433 14.65 -13.49 0.22
N ARG A 434 15.72 -12.68 0.33
CA ARG A 434 15.81 -11.54 1.26
C ARG A 434 15.81 -10.22 0.49
N LYS A 435 15.66 -9.10 1.21
CA LYS A 435 15.61 -7.76 0.60
C LYS A 435 16.79 -7.47 -0.34
N LYS A 436 18.01 -7.90 0.02
CA LYS A 436 19.25 -7.75 -0.76
C LYS A 436 19.26 -8.45 -2.13
N ASP A 437 18.36 -9.41 -2.33
CA ASP A 437 18.23 -10.16 -3.57
C ASP A 437 17.31 -9.42 -4.56
N LEU A 438 16.58 -8.40 -4.08
CA LEU A 438 15.72 -7.56 -4.90
C LEU A 438 16.51 -6.49 -5.65
N LEU A 439 16.16 -6.31 -6.92
CA LEU A 439 16.81 -5.32 -7.79
C LEU A 439 16.41 -3.87 -7.48
N CYS A 440 15.29 -3.64 -6.76
CA CYS A 440 14.87 -2.30 -6.32
C CYS A 440 15.94 -1.63 -5.42
N GLU A 441 16.77 -2.38 -4.68
CA GLU A 441 17.85 -1.83 -3.82
C GLU A 441 19.23 -1.77 -4.50
N ARG A 442 19.44 -2.45 -5.62
CA ARG A 442 20.75 -2.46 -6.31
C ARG A 442 20.90 -1.35 -7.37
N GLU A 443 19.99 -0.38 -7.41
CA GLU A 443 19.88 0.65 -8.47
C GLU A 443 19.80 0.09 -9.92
N MET A 444 19.51 -1.20 -10.07
CA MET A 444 19.41 -1.89 -11.38
C MET A 444 17.96 -2.12 -11.82
N CYS A 445 16.99 -1.51 -11.13
CA CYS A 445 15.60 -1.48 -11.59
C CYS A 445 15.46 -0.44 -12.72
N PHE A 446 15.79 -0.85 -13.95
CA PHE A 446 15.62 -0.03 -15.15
C PHE A 446 14.19 0.53 -15.30
N SER A 447 13.19 -0.15 -14.73
CA SER A 447 11.80 0.28 -14.74
C SER A 447 11.57 1.59 -13.99
N SER A 448 12.23 1.81 -12.85
CA SER A 448 12.15 3.07 -12.09
C SER A 448 12.77 4.24 -12.87
N ILE A 449 13.83 3.98 -13.65
CA ILE A 449 14.50 4.97 -14.51
C ILE A 449 13.61 5.35 -15.69
N MET A 450 12.96 4.37 -16.33
CA MET A 450 12.05 4.60 -17.47
C MET A 450 10.78 5.37 -17.04
N PHE A 451 10.22 5.07 -15.86
CA PHE A 451 9.05 5.78 -15.36
C PHE A 451 9.35 7.22 -14.93
N GLN A 452 10.57 7.50 -14.44
CA GLN A 452 11.03 8.87 -14.19
C GLN A 452 11.15 9.70 -15.48
N GLN A 453 11.48 9.09 -16.62
CA GLN A 453 11.52 9.81 -17.91
C GLN A 453 10.13 10.15 -18.44
N GLN A 454 9.12 9.28 -18.25
CA GLN A 454 7.74 9.60 -18.65
C GLN A 454 7.10 10.70 -17.79
N ARG A 455 7.44 10.79 -16.50
CA ARG A 455 7.00 11.90 -15.62
C ARG A 455 7.71 13.24 -15.89
N LYS A 456 8.87 13.25 -16.54
CA LYS A 456 9.59 14.48 -16.90
C LYS A 456 8.91 15.31 -18.00
N SER A 457 7.76 14.89 -18.53
CA SER A 457 6.90 15.76 -19.36
C SER A 457 5.93 16.65 -18.58
N ILE A 458 5.89 16.56 -17.25
CA ILE A 458 5.17 17.54 -16.43
C ILE A 458 6.22 18.36 -15.67
N TYR A 459 6.72 19.41 -16.33
CA TYR A 459 7.24 20.53 -15.57
C TYR A 459 6.05 21.13 -14.82
N PRO A 460 6.07 21.25 -13.49
CA PRO A 460 5.18 22.19 -12.87
C PRO A 460 5.44 23.53 -13.57
N VAL A 461 4.41 24.16 -14.12
CA VAL A 461 4.43 25.60 -14.26
C VAL A 461 4.43 26.12 -12.84
N VAL A 462 5.62 26.10 -12.21
CA VAL A 462 5.92 27.01 -11.13
C VAL A 462 5.69 28.35 -11.78
N ALA A 463 4.63 29.05 -11.38
CA ALA A 463 4.50 30.46 -11.68
C ALA A 463 5.84 31.07 -11.27
N ALA A 464 6.65 31.42 -12.26
CA ALA A 464 7.96 31.97 -12.02
C ALA A 464 7.71 33.25 -11.24
N LYS A 465 7.99 33.22 -9.93
CA LYS A 465 8.38 34.45 -9.27
C LYS A 465 9.58 34.96 -10.06
N PRO A 466 9.56 36.20 -10.57
CA PRO A 466 10.62 36.71 -11.43
C PRO A 466 11.93 36.59 -10.66
N ALA A 467 12.82 35.72 -11.15
CA ALA A 467 14.15 35.59 -10.59
C ALA A 467 14.90 36.90 -10.87
N PRO A 468 15.61 37.45 -9.87
CA PRO A 468 16.44 38.63 -10.05
C PRO A 468 17.57 38.32 -11.05
N PRO A 469 17.97 39.29 -11.90
CA PRO A 469 19.04 39.06 -12.87
C PRO A 469 20.37 38.77 -12.15
N PRO A 470 21.20 37.86 -12.68
CA PRO A 470 22.47 37.50 -12.06
C PRO A 470 23.45 38.68 -12.08
N ALA A 471 24.07 38.92 -10.92
CA ALA A 471 25.13 39.89 -10.72
C ALA A 471 26.41 39.46 -11.47
N ARG A 472 27.00 40.42 -12.19
CA ARG A 472 28.28 40.34 -12.89
C ARG A 472 29.44 40.44 -11.89
N GLU A 473 30.48 39.63 -12.11
CA GLU A 473 31.82 39.91 -11.60
C GLU A 473 32.48 41.05 -12.41
N ALA A 474 32.87 42.09 -11.66
CA ALA A 474 33.98 43.07 -11.74
C ALA A 474 34.63 43.41 -13.11
N GLU A 475 34.98 44.64 -13.49
CA GLU A 475 35.48 45.87 -12.81
C GLU A 475 35.14 47.08 -13.73
N ALA A 476 35.07 48.38 -13.39
CA ALA A 476 35.12 49.21 -12.20
C ALA A 476 34.36 50.51 -12.57
N GLY A 477 33.56 51.07 -11.66
CA GLY A 477 32.82 52.33 -11.84
C GLY A 477 33.71 53.57 -11.63
N PRO A 478 33.16 54.74 -11.23
CA PRO A 478 31.75 55.13 -11.14
C PRO A 478 31.47 56.54 -11.74
N HIS A 479 30.22 56.85 -12.09
CA HIS A 479 29.47 57.96 -11.49
C HIS A 479 28.11 58.17 -12.18
N GLU A 480 27.16 58.50 -11.33
CA GLU A 480 25.76 58.81 -11.59
C GLU A 480 25.56 60.11 -12.36
N LEU A 481 24.33 60.22 -12.88
CA LEU A 481 23.55 61.40 -13.25
C LEU A 481 23.38 61.66 -14.76
N GLU A 482 22.13 62.01 -15.08
CA GLU A 482 21.66 62.85 -16.18
C GLU A 482 21.02 62.22 -17.44
N GLU A 483 19.78 62.67 -17.62
CA GLU A 483 19.06 62.87 -18.86
C GLU A 483 19.94 63.41 -19.99
N ALA A 484 19.95 62.73 -21.15
CA ALA A 484 19.94 63.32 -22.49
C ALA A 484 20.17 62.24 -23.56
N GLY A 485 19.30 62.19 -24.57
CA GLY A 485 19.55 61.63 -25.90
C GLY A 485 20.30 60.29 -25.99
N SER A 486 19.60 59.16 -25.84
CA SER A 486 20.21 57.86 -26.14
C SER A 486 20.72 57.84 -27.61
N PRO A 487 22.01 57.52 -27.89
CA PRO A 487 22.59 57.50 -29.23
C PRO A 487 21.83 56.55 -30.18
N GLN A 488 21.20 55.53 -29.61
CA GLN A 488 20.33 54.59 -30.30
C GLN A 488 19.09 55.24 -30.93
N LYS A 489 18.55 56.32 -30.32
CA LYS A 489 17.43 57.09 -30.86
C LYS A 489 17.87 57.94 -32.06
N GLN A 490 19.04 58.57 -31.98
CA GLN A 490 19.62 59.35 -33.10
C GLN A 490 19.98 58.43 -34.28
N GLN A 491 20.59 57.28 -34.03
CA GLN A 491 20.93 56.31 -35.07
C GLN A 491 19.68 55.77 -35.80
N LEU A 492 18.58 55.59 -35.06
CA LEU A 492 17.30 55.19 -35.63
C LEU A 492 16.65 56.31 -36.44
N LEU A 493 16.70 57.56 -35.97
CA LEU A 493 16.21 58.74 -36.71
C LEU A 493 17.00 58.96 -38.01
N GLU A 494 18.33 58.93 -37.97
CA GLU A 494 19.17 59.07 -39.17
C GLU A 494 18.92 57.96 -40.20
N ALA A 495 18.72 56.71 -39.74
CA ALA A 495 18.42 55.59 -40.62
C ALA A 495 17.03 55.72 -41.26
N LEU A 496 16.05 56.28 -40.54
CA LEU A 496 14.72 56.56 -41.06
C LEU A 496 14.75 57.73 -42.06
N GLU A 497 15.45 58.83 -41.77
CA GLU A 497 15.60 59.97 -42.68
C GLU A 497 16.33 59.58 -43.98
N LYS A 498 17.46 58.88 -43.90
CA LYS A 498 18.21 58.39 -45.08
C LYS A 498 17.40 57.44 -45.95
N CYS A 499 16.38 56.78 -45.39
CA CYS A 499 15.52 55.84 -46.09
C CYS A 499 14.15 56.44 -46.48
N GLY A 500 13.94 57.75 -46.32
CA GLY A 500 12.68 58.41 -46.62
C GLY A 500 11.51 57.90 -45.77
N TRP A 501 11.77 57.62 -44.49
CA TRP A 501 10.81 57.11 -43.50
C TRP A 501 10.22 55.71 -43.81
N VAL A 502 10.81 54.98 -44.77
CA VAL A 502 10.44 53.60 -45.09
C VAL A 502 11.09 52.61 -44.12
N GLN A 503 10.32 52.16 -43.13
CA GLN A 503 10.76 51.29 -42.04
C GLN A 503 11.47 50.00 -42.48
N ALA A 504 10.99 49.36 -43.56
CA ALA A 504 11.60 48.13 -44.07
C ALA A 504 13.01 48.35 -44.66
N LYS A 505 13.29 49.53 -45.23
CA LYS A 505 14.62 49.90 -45.73
C LYS A 505 15.56 50.28 -44.59
N ALA A 506 15.06 51.04 -43.61
CA ALA A 506 15.81 51.37 -42.41
C ALA A 506 16.21 50.11 -41.62
N ALA A 507 15.35 49.08 -41.61
CA ALA A 507 15.62 47.81 -40.92
C ALA A 507 16.78 47.06 -41.56
N ARG A 508 16.84 47.04 -42.90
CA ARG A 508 17.97 46.45 -43.64
C ARG A 508 19.26 47.24 -43.43
N LEU A 509 19.19 48.58 -43.39
CA LEU A 509 20.35 49.44 -43.18
C LEU A 509 20.96 49.26 -41.78
N LEU A 510 20.13 49.00 -40.78
CA LEU A 510 20.53 48.76 -39.39
C LEU A 510 20.78 47.27 -39.08
N GLY A 511 20.64 46.37 -40.05
CA GLY A 511 20.86 44.93 -39.86
C GLY A 511 19.85 44.24 -38.92
N ILE A 512 18.66 44.82 -38.74
CA ILE A 512 17.62 44.33 -37.83
C ILE A 512 16.32 44.00 -38.56
N THR A 513 15.44 43.26 -37.90
CA THR A 513 14.16 42.86 -38.51
C THR A 513 13.15 44.03 -38.54
N PRO A 514 12.21 44.08 -39.50
CA PRO A 514 11.18 45.11 -39.55
C PRO A 514 10.34 45.19 -38.26
N ARG A 515 10.15 44.06 -37.58
CA ARG A 515 9.42 43.96 -36.31
C ARG A 515 10.20 44.64 -35.15
N GLN A 516 11.52 44.53 -35.14
CA GLN A 516 12.40 45.20 -34.18
C GLN A 516 12.44 46.72 -34.41
N ILE A 517 12.40 47.18 -35.66
CA ILE A 517 12.23 48.61 -35.96
C ILE A 517 10.89 49.14 -35.46
N GLY A 518 9.79 48.44 -35.73
CA GLY A 518 8.46 48.86 -35.27
C GLY A 518 8.41 49.01 -33.75
N TYR A 519 9.04 48.07 -33.03
CA TYR A 519 9.18 48.14 -31.57
C TYR A 519 10.06 49.31 -31.12
N ALA A 520 11.19 49.57 -31.80
CA ALA A 520 12.09 50.67 -31.45
C ALA A 520 11.43 52.05 -31.68
N ILE A 521 10.65 52.22 -32.75
CA ILE A 521 9.88 53.45 -33.02
C ILE A 521 8.87 53.72 -31.90
N GLN A 522 8.13 52.69 -31.46
CA GLN A 522 7.21 52.80 -30.33
C GLN A 522 7.93 53.08 -29.01
N LYS A 523 9.07 52.42 -28.76
CA LYS A 523 9.87 52.57 -27.54
C LYS A 523 10.44 53.98 -27.39
N TYR A 524 10.86 54.62 -28.48
CA TYR A 524 11.47 55.97 -28.46
C TYR A 524 10.49 57.10 -28.79
N GLY A 525 9.22 56.77 -29.04
CA GLY A 525 8.15 57.73 -29.35
C GLY A 525 8.41 58.53 -30.63
N ILE A 526 8.94 57.91 -31.67
CA ILE A 526 9.24 58.59 -32.95
C ILE A 526 7.98 58.63 -33.81
N VAL A 527 7.57 59.83 -34.23
CA VAL A 527 6.45 60.02 -35.18
C VAL A 527 6.98 59.81 -36.59
N VAL A 528 6.35 58.91 -37.34
CA VAL A 528 6.77 58.60 -38.72
C VAL A 528 6.03 59.55 -39.66
N GLU A 529 6.76 60.49 -40.27
CA GLU A 529 6.19 61.33 -41.33
C GLU A 529 6.04 60.51 -42.62
N ARG A 530 4.82 60.44 -43.15
CA ARG A 530 4.54 59.87 -44.47
C ARG A 530 4.53 61.00 -45.48
N TYR A 531 5.55 61.06 -46.33
CA TYR A 531 5.52 61.85 -47.56
C TYR A 531 5.06 60.99 -48.73
#